data_AF-A0A931UF33-F1
#
_entry.id   AF-A0A931UF33-F1
#
_cell.length_a   1.000
_cell.length_b   1.000
_cell.length_c   1.000
_cell.angle_alpha   90.00
_cell.angle_beta   90.00
_cell.angle_gamma   90.00
#
_symmetry.space_group_name_H-M   'P 1'
#
loop_
_entity.id
_entity.type
_entity.pdbx_description
1 polymer ?
#
loop_
_entity_poly.entity_id
_entity_poly.type
_entity_poly.pdbx_seq_one_letter_code
_entity_poly.pdbx_strand_id
1 'polypeptide(L)'
;MDLKPITLTTDFGHKDPFVGIMKGVIFGINPHANVIDLSHGIPAQDLLAGALVLRYAAPAFPSGTIHIAVVDPGVGSERRPLLIESEGAFFIGPDNGVLSLALEGKTVSRITHLANESYHLKPISATFHGRDIFAPVAAYLSLGIAPGDFGDSVNDFTRLAWPKVTEAAGALTGKVVYIDGFGNLITNIRERDLSPFDPQGLAISVAGVTVRGIASHYRSGGERVCTAIINSWGLLEIFSFKGNAQLLCGAQIGDAVSVRQTGTGEQAP
;
A
#
# COMPACT_ATOMS: atom_id res chain seq x y z
N MET A 1 -8.50 22.16 18.98
CA MET A 1 -7.40 21.19 18.91
C MET A 1 -7.38 20.67 17.50
N ASP A 2 -6.27 20.83 16.79
CA ASP A 2 -6.10 20.16 15.50
C ASP A 2 -6.01 18.66 15.78
N LEU A 3 -7.05 17.92 15.39
CA LEU A 3 -7.11 16.48 15.57
C LEU A 3 -6.05 15.84 14.66
N LYS A 4 -5.09 15.13 15.26
CA LYS A 4 -4.12 14.29 14.54
C LYS A 4 -4.61 12.84 14.58
N PRO A 5 -5.36 12.37 13.57
CA PRO A 5 -5.79 10.97 13.56
C PRO A 5 -4.56 10.06 13.47
N ILE A 6 -4.65 8.89 14.10
CA ILE A 6 -3.66 7.83 14.00
C ILE A 6 -4.27 6.75 13.12
N THR A 7 -3.62 6.39 12.02
CA THR A 7 -4.09 5.32 11.16
C THR A 7 -3.25 4.05 11.34
N LEU A 8 -3.86 2.88 11.20
CA LEU A 8 -3.18 1.59 11.34
C LEU A 8 -3.28 0.76 10.05
N THR A 9 -2.13 0.36 9.50
CA THR A 9 -2.01 -0.60 8.38
C THR A 9 -1.16 -1.78 8.85
N THR A 10 -1.67 -3.01 8.86
CA THR A 10 -0.91 -4.19 9.35
C THR A 10 -1.20 -5.47 8.58
N ASP A 11 -0.36 -6.48 8.73
CA ASP A 11 -0.60 -7.87 8.27
C ASP A 11 -1.10 -8.82 9.37
N PHE A 12 -1.52 -8.28 10.53
CA PHE A 12 -1.97 -9.07 11.68
C PHE A 12 -3.32 -9.76 11.52
N GLY A 13 -4.07 -9.45 10.47
CA GLY A 13 -5.44 -9.91 10.28
C GLY A 13 -6.43 -9.30 11.29
N HIS A 14 -7.64 -9.85 11.29
CA HIS A 14 -8.74 -9.41 12.15
C HIS A 14 -9.16 -10.48 13.18
N LYS A 15 -8.47 -11.63 13.17
CA LYS A 15 -8.80 -12.77 14.04
C LYS A 15 -8.11 -12.67 15.41
N ASP A 16 -6.85 -12.25 15.40
CA ASP A 16 -5.98 -12.25 16.56
C ASP A 16 -5.97 -10.86 17.24
N PRO A 17 -5.62 -10.78 18.54
CA PRO A 17 -5.85 -9.56 19.34
C PRO A 17 -4.84 -8.43 19.08
N PHE A 18 -3.86 -8.63 18.21
CA PHE A 18 -2.70 -7.74 18.06
C PHE A 18 -3.08 -6.28 17.77
N VAL A 19 -4.03 -6.06 16.86
CA VAL A 19 -4.55 -4.72 16.56
C VAL A 19 -5.23 -4.09 17.78
N GLY A 20 -6.08 -4.86 18.47
CA GLY A 20 -6.77 -4.39 19.67
C GLY A 20 -5.80 -4.00 20.79
N ILE A 21 -4.70 -4.75 20.93
CA ILE A 21 -3.64 -4.44 21.89
C ILE A 21 -2.95 -3.12 21.54
N MET A 22 -2.58 -2.89 20.27
CA MET A 22 -1.98 -1.61 19.84
C MET A 22 -2.92 -0.43 20.14
N LYS A 23 -4.20 -0.57 19.83
CA LYS A 23 -5.23 0.43 20.16
C LYS A 23 -5.34 0.69 21.65
N GLY A 24 -5.29 -0.37 22.47
CA GLY A 24 -5.30 -0.25 23.92
C GLY A 24 -4.10 0.53 24.46
N VAL A 25 -2.91 0.32 23.90
CA VAL A 25 -1.72 1.11 24.25
C VAL A 25 -1.88 2.58 23.86
N ILE A 26 -2.36 2.85 22.63
CA ILE A 26 -2.62 4.22 22.18
C ILE A 26 -3.63 4.90 23.11
N PHE A 27 -4.75 4.22 23.40
CA PHE A 27 -5.80 4.73 24.28
C PHE A 27 -5.30 5.00 25.70
N GLY A 28 -4.44 4.14 26.24
CA GLY A 28 -3.85 4.33 27.57
C GLY A 28 -2.96 5.57 27.68
N ILE A 29 -2.33 6.00 26.57
CA ILE A 29 -1.46 7.18 26.53
C ILE A 29 -2.24 8.44 26.13
N ASN A 30 -3.08 8.36 25.09
CA ASN A 30 -3.96 9.44 24.67
C ASN A 30 -5.40 8.93 24.46
N PRO A 31 -6.28 9.07 25.47
CA PRO A 31 -7.68 8.66 25.37
C PRO A 31 -8.51 9.44 24.33
N HIS A 32 -7.99 10.57 23.84
CA HIS A 32 -8.65 11.42 22.85
C HIS A 32 -8.13 11.18 21.42
N ALA A 33 -7.20 10.24 21.22
CA ALA A 33 -6.68 9.92 19.89
C ALA A 33 -7.76 9.27 19.02
N ASN A 34 -7.96 9.80 17.81
CA ASN A 34 -8.81 9.18 16.80
C ASN A 34 -8.02 8.10 16.06
N VAL A 35 -8.18 6.84 16.47
CA VAL A 35 -7.53 5.70 15.81
C VAL A 35 -8.42 5.14 14.71
N ILE A 36 -7.90 5.09 13.48
CA ILE A 36 -8.61 4.66 12.28
C ILE A 36 -7.87 3.48 11.65
N ASP A 37 -8.57 2.37 11.43
CA ASP A 37 -7.98 1.23 10.71
C ASP A 37 -8.01 1.52 9.21
N LEU A 38 -6.85 1.50 8.56
CA LEU A 38 -6.75 1.52 7.11
C LEU A 38 -6.97 0.12 6.54
N SER A 39 -6.20 -0.84 7.05
CA SER A 39 -6.34 -2.26 6.72
C SER A 39 -5.52 -3.10 7.70
N HIS A 40 -6.08 -4.23 8.12
CA HIS A 40 -5.30 -5.28 8.79
C HIS A 40 -5.23 -6.56 7.97
N GLY A 41 -5.80 -6.54 6.76
CA GLY A 41 -5.83 -7.66 5.83
C GLY A 41 -4.69 -7.65 4.83
N ILE A 42 -3.58 -6.95 5.10
CA ILE A 42 -2.38 -7.07 4.28
C ILE A 42 -1.93 -8.53 4.31
N PRO A 43 -1.59 -9.15 3.17
CA PRO A 43 -1.06 -10.51 3.17
C PRO A 43 0.17 -10.62 4.07
N ALA A 44 0.29 -11.73 4.79
CA ALA A 44 1.36 -11.95 5.76
C ALA A 44 2.74 -11.69 5.12
N GLN A 45 3.53 -10.80 5.74
CA GLN A 45 4.89 -10.43 5.33
C GLN A 45 5.01 -9.74 3.97
N ASP A 46 3.91 -9.38 3.30
CA ASP A 46 3.93 -8.72 2.00
C ASP A 46 4.17 -7.21 2.13
N LEU A 47 5.44 -6.84 2.09
CA LEU A 47 5.89 -5.45 2.18
C LEU A 47 5.37 -4.59 1.03
N LEU A 48 5.26 -5.14 -0.18
CA LEU A 48 4.82 -4.38 -1.35
C LEU A 48 3.33 -4.07 -1.25
N ALA A 49 2.51 -5.04 -0.84
CA ALA A 49 1.08 -4.84 -0.58
C ALA A 49 0.86 -3.80 0.52
N GLY A 50 1.59 -3.89 1.65
CA GLY A 50 1.52 -2.91 2.72
C GLY A 50 1.88 -1.49 2.25
N ALA A 51 2.98 -1.37 1.49
CA ALA A 51 3.42 -0.09 0.93
C ALA A 51 2.44 0.48 -0.10
N LEU A 52 1.80 -0.37 -0.90
CA LEU A 52 0.78 0.01 -1.88
C LEU A 52 -0.49 0.54 -1.23
N VAL A 53 -1.01 -0.19 -0.25
CA VAL A 53 -2.19 0.24 0.51
C VAL A 53 -1.92 1.59 1.16
N LEU A 54 -0.75 1.75 1.80
CA LEU A 54 -0.38 3.02 2.41
C LEU A 54 -0.24 4.15 1.38
N ARG A 55 0.38 3.88 0.22
CA ARG A 55 0.56 4.85 -0.87
C ARG A 55 -0.76 5.45 -1.34
N TYR A 56 -1.78 4.61 -1.53
CA TYR A 56 -3.05 5.05 -2.09
C TYR A 56 -4.06 5.51 -1.04
N ALA A 57 -3.94 5.04 0.21
CA ALA A 57 -4.86 5.44 1.27
C ALA A 57 -4.42 6.72 2.00
N ALA A 58 -3.13 6.91 2.27
CA ALA A 58 -2.64 8.04 3.07
C ALA A 58 -3.07 9.43 2.53
N PRO A 59 -3.07 9.70 1.21
CA PRO A 59 -3.49 11.02 0.67
C PRO A 59 -4.94 11.40 0.95
N ALA A 60 -5.81 10.47 1.35
CA ALA A 60 -7.20 10.77 1.70
C ALA A 60 -7.36 11.40 3.10
N PHE A 61 -6.28 11.42 3.89
CA PHE A 61 -6.29 11.92 5.26
C PHE A 61 -5.78 13.37 5.33
N PRO A 62 -6.26 14.16 6.30
CA PRO A 62 -5.82 15.54 6.46
C PRO A 62 -4.35 15.63 6.85
N SER A 63 -3.75 16.81 6.62
CA SER A 63 -2.43 17.15 7.16
C SER A 63 -2.41 16.96 8.70
N GLY A 64 -1.26 16.54 9.23
CA GLY A 64 -1.05 16.19 10.63
C GLY A 64 -1.36 14.73 10.98
N THR A 65 -1.89 13.94 10.04
CA THR A 65 -2.18 12.52 10.26
C THR A 65 -0.92 11.70 10.54
N ILE A 66 -1.02 10.78 11.50
CA ILE A 66 0.04 9.85 11.89
C ILE A 66 -0.30 8.47 11.34
N HIS A 67 0.42 8.02 10.32
CA HIS A 67 0.24 6.72 9.71
C HIS A 67 1.19 5.69 10.31
N ILE A 68 0.66 4.69 10.99
CA ILE A 68 1.42 3.51 11.40
C ILE A 68 1.26 2.42 10.35
N ALA A 69 2.37 1.86 9.87
CA ALA A 69 2.39 0.65 9.06
C ALA A 69 3.27 -0.42 9.70
N VAL A 70 2.70 -1.59 9.97
CA VAL A 70 3.39 -2.75 10.57
C VAL A 70 3.16 -3.98 9.71
N VAL A 71 4.05 -4.16 8.73
CA VAL A 71 4.30 -5.42 8.03
C VAL A 71 5.78 -5.69 8.25
N ASP A 72 6.11 -6.60 9.16
CA ASP A 72 7.44 -6.65 9.75
C ASP A 72 7.98 -8.07 9.96
N PRO A 73 8.36 -8.76 8.86
CA PRO A 73 9.00 -10.08 8.97
C PRO A 73 10.33 -10.04 9.74
N GLY A 74 10.95 -8.86 9.86
CA GLY A 74 12.21 -8.64 10.56
C GLY A 74 12.05 -8.08 11.98
N VAL A 75 10.87 -8.19 12.60
CA VAL A 75 10.66 -7.70 13.98
C VAL A 75 11.71 -8.28 14.94
N GLY A 76 12.22 -7.44 15.84
CA GLY A 76 13.26 -7.83 16.82
C GLY A 76 14.67 -8.00 16.26
N SER A 77 14.88 -7.80 14.95
CA SER A 77 16.21 -7.78 14.33
C SER A 77 16.84 -6.38 14.31
N GLU A 78 17.92 -6.21 13.53
CA GLU A 78 18.67 -4.96 13.36
C GLU A 78 17.92 -3.83 12.63
N ARG A 79 16.72 -4.11 12.09
CA ARG A 79 15.94 -3.11 11.34
C ARG A 79 15.47 -1.95 12.23
N ARG A 80 15.82 -0.72 11.86
CA ARG A 80 15.52 0.50 12.63
C ARG A 80 13.99 0.72 12.75
N PRO A 81 13.45 1.10 13.92
CA PRO A 81 12.13 1.71 14.01
C PRO A 81 12.21 3.20 13.61
N LEU A 82 11.39 3.63 12.66
CA LEU A 82 11.45 5.00 12.12
C LEU A 82 10.15 5.78 12.33
N LEU A 83 10.32 7.09 12.47
CA LEU A 83 9.31 8.11 12.24
C LEU A 83 9.80 9.01 11.09
N ILE A 84 9.02 9.12 10.02
CA ILE A 84 9.32 9.96 8.85
C ILE A 84 8.27 11.05 8.76
N GLU A 85 8.70 12.31 8.66
CA GLU A 85 7.85 13.46 8.47
C GLU A 85 7.93 13.92 7.00
N SER A 86 6.79 14.04 6.33
CA SER A 86 6.72 14.39 4.92
C SER A 86 5.40 15.06 4.56
N GLU A 87 5.49 16.24 3.93
CA GLU A 87 4.33 17.00 3.42
C GLU A 87 3.19 17.20 4.43
N GLY A 88 3.56 17.40 5.70
CA GLY A 88 2.62 17.60 6.80
C GLY A 88 2.05 16.33 7.43
N ALA A 89 2.38 15.13 6.92
CA ALA A 89 2.01 13.86 7.54
C ALA A 89 3.20 13.19 8.23
N PHE A 90 2.90 12.23 9.11
CA PHE A 90 3.88 11.43 9.84
C PHE A 90 3.71 9.95 9.49
N PHE A 91 4.81 9.23 9.30
CA PHE A 91 4.83 7.81 8.94
C PHE A 91 5.70 7.05 9.94
N ILE A 92 5.11 6.12 10.68
CA ILE A 92 5.77 5.34 11.72
C ILE A 92 5.78 3.87 11.32
N GLY A 93 6.93 3.21 11.40
CA GLY A 93 7.03 1.80 11.08
C GLY A 93 8.45 1.25 11.02
N PRO A 94 8.60 -0.02 10.62
CA PRO A 94 9.89 -0.65 10.43
C PRO A 94 10.63 -0.08 9.21
N ASP A 95 11.95 0.08 9.32
CA ASP A 95 12.85 0.40 8.21
C ASP A 95 13.12 -0.82 7.34
N ASN A 96 12.09 -1.29 6.64
CA ASN A 96 12.16 -2.43 5.73
C ASN A 96 11.57 -2.12 4.35
N GLY A 97 11.21 -0.85 4.12
CA GLY A 97 10.61 -0.37 2.88
C GLY A 97 9.09 -0.29 2.88
N VAL A 98 8.37 -0.78 3.90
CA VAL A 98 6.88 -0.68 3.92
C VAL A 98 6.38 0.78 3.84
N LEU A 99 7.15 1.75 4.34
CA LEU A 99 6.81 3.18 4.26
C LEU A 99 7.14 3.81 2.90
N SER A 100 7.90 3.13 2.04
CA SER A 100 8.65 3.82 0.98
C SER A 100 7.80 4.33 -0.16
N LEU A 101 6.75 3.60 -0.55
CA LEU A 101 5.92 3.98 -1.70
C LEU A 101 4.99 5.16 -1.38
N ALA A 102 4.60 5.32 -0.11
CA ALA A 102 3.79 6.47 0.33
C ALA A 102 4.58 7.79 0.34
N LEU A 103 5.92 7.69 0.33
CA LEU A 103 6.89 8.78 0.32
C LEU A 103 7.54 8.98 -1.07
N GLU A 104 7.16 8.18 -2.09
CA GLU A 104 7.71 8.31 -3.43
C GLU A 104 7.31 9.65 -4.06
N GLY A 105 8.29 10.44 -4.49
CA GLY A 105 8.08 11.76 -5.09
C GLY A 105 7.73 12.88 -4.11
N LYS A 106 7.68 12.59 -2.79
CA LYS A 106 7.37 13.57 -1.75
C LYS A 106 8.62 14.16 -1.10
N THR A 107 8.49 15.38 -0.59
CA THR A 107 9.56 16.00 0.20
C THR A 107 9.55 15.47 1.62
N VAL A 108 10.65 14.84 2.04
CA VAL A 108 10.87 14.37 3.42
C VAL A 108 11.56 15.48 4.21
N SER A 109 10.92 15.96 5.29
CA SER A 109 11.47 17.01 6.16
C SER A 109 12.39 16.46 7.24
N ARG A 110 12.08 15.27 7.77
CA ARG A 110 12.84 14.64 8.85
C ARG A 110 12.65 13.13 8.85
N ILE A 111 13.71 12.41 9.22
CA ILE A 111 13.64 10.99 9.58
C ILE A 111 14.25 10.86 10.98
N THR A 112 13.49 10.30 11.91
CA THR A 112 13.91 10.01 13.27
C THR A 112 14.02 8.50 13.47
N HIS A 113 15.18 8.04 13.94
CA HIS A 113 15.33 6.70 14.52
C HIS A 113 14.76 6.71 15.94
N LEU A 114 13.76 5.87 16.20
CA LEU A 114 13.02 5.81 17.46
C LEU A 114 13.83 5.10 18.55
N ALA A 115 14.89 5.76 19.04
CA ALA A 115 15.83 5.23 20.02
C ALA A 115 15.55 5.69 21.46
N ASN A 116 14.70 6.72 21.66
CA ASN A 116 14.40 7.19 23.01
C ASN A 116 13.36 6.29 23.69
N GLU A 117 13.88 5.37 24.50
CA GLU A 117 13.10 4.39 25.24
C GLU A 117 12.10 4.95 26.25
N SER A 118 12.20 6.24 26.61
CA SER A 118 11.23 6.91 27.51
C SER A 118 9.82 6.96 26.91
N TYR A 119 9.71 6.85 25.59
CA TYR A 119 8.44 6.83 24.86
C TYR A 119 8.03 5.42 24.41
N HIS A 120 8.70 4.38 24.89
CA HIS A 120 8.40 2.98 24.57
C HIS A 120 7.63 2.31 25.71
N LEU A 121 6.77 1.35 25.38
CA LEU A 121 6.15 0.48 26.37
C LEU A 121 7.19 -0.55 26.84
N LYS A 122 7.32 -0.71 28.15
CA LYS A 122 8.27 -1.64 28.77
C LYS A 122 7.57 -2.91 29.28
N PRO A 123 8.21 -4.09 29.19
CA PRO A 123 9.47 -4.35 28.48
C PRO A 123 9.27 -4.32 26.95
N ILE A 124 10.32 -3.97 26.20
CA ILE A 124 10.31 -4.04 24.74
C ILE A 124 10.48 -5.52 24.35
N SER A 125 9.49 -6.09 23.66
CA SER A 125 9.52 -7.47 23.21
C SER A 125 10.11 -7.60 21.80
N ALA A 126 10.86 -8.67 21.58
CA ALA A 126 11.46 -8.97 20.27
C ALA A 126 10.43 -9.32 19.18
N THR A 127 9.17 -9.54 19.53
CA THR A 127 8.14 -10.03 18.60
C THR A 127 7.02 -9.04 18.35
N PHE A 128 7.00 -7.88 19.03
CA PHE A 128 5.85 -6.98 18.94
C PHE A 128 6.17 -5.48 19.05
N HIS A 129 7.10 -5.00 18.23
CA HIS A 129 7.42 -3.57 18.14
C HIS A 129 6.23 -2.68 17.73
N GLY A 130 5.20 -3.24 17.07
CA GLY A 130 3.91 -2.58 16.88
C GLY A 130 3.29 -2.08 18.18
N ARG A 131 3.23 -2.94 19.20
CA ARG A 131 2.76 -2.60 20.54
C ARG A 131 3.77 -1.77 21.31
N ASP A 132 5.05 -2.15 21.24
CA ASP A 132 6.04 -1.65 22.20
C ASP A 132 6.68 -0.32 21.82
N ILE A 133 6.73 -0.01 20.52
CA ILE A 133 7.45 1.16 19.99
C ILE A 133 6.48 2.02 19.16
N PHE A 134 5.86 1.44 18.13
CA PHE A 134 5.11 2.24 17.15
C PHE A 134 3.81 2.84 17.72
N ALA A 135 3.00 2.03 18.39
CA ALA A 135 1.78 2.49 19.05
C ALA A 135 2.03 3.60 20.10
N PRO A 136 2.95 3.45 21.07
CA PRO A 136 3.16 4.50 22.07
C PRO A 136 3.78 5.77 21.48
N VAL A 137 4.74 5.67 20.55
CA VAL A 137 5.29 6.85 19.86
C VAL A 137 4.20 7.62 19.11
N ALA A 138 3.32 6.93 18.38
CA ALA A 138 2.20 7.58 17.71
C ALA A 138 1.26 8.30 18.69
N ALA A 139 0.99 7.68 19.84
CA ALA A 139 0.15 8.29 20.87
C ALA A 139 0.79 9.56 21.46
N TYR A 140 2.09 9.54 21.79
CA TYR A 140 2.79 10.73 22.26
C TYR A 140 2.91 11.83 21.19
N LEU A 141 3.15 11.46 19.94
CA LEU A 141 3.17 12.40 18.82
C LEU A 141 1.81 13.08 18.61
N SER A 142 0.71 12.35 18.85
CA SER A 142 -0.64 12.91 18.82
C SER A 142 -0.92 13.91 19.95
N LEU A 143 -0.16 13.86 21.05
CA LEU A 143 -0.18 14.84 22.15
C LEU A 143 0.72 16.06 21.89
N GLY A 144 1.43 16.09 20.76
CA GLY A 144 2.28 17.22 20.36
C GLY A 144 3.74 17.13 20.78
N ILE A 145 4.20 15.98 21.29
CA ILE A 145 5.64 15.73 21.48
C ILE A 145 6.37 15.86 20.13
N ALA A 146 7.51 16.54 20.12
CA ALA A 146 8.20 16.85 18.88
C ALA A 146 8.86 15.59 18.31
N PRO A 147 8.90 15.41 16.97
CA PRO A 147 9.55 14.27 16.34
C PRO A 147 11.02 14.06 16.73
N GLY A 148 11.72 15.12 17.15
CA GLY A 148 13.11 15.05 17.62
C GLY A 148 13.28 14.50 19.03
N ASP A 149 12.22 14.49 19.84
CA ASP A 149 12.30 13.97 21.21
C ASP A 149 12.32 12.44 21.22
N PHE A 150 11.84 11.78 20.16
CA PHE A 150 11.77 10.32 20.07
C PHE A 150 13.11 9.64 19.72
N GLY A 151 14.15 10.40 19.38
CA GLY A 151 15.49 9.86 19.12
C GLY A 151 16.27 10.62 18.06
N ASP A 152 17.28 9.96 17.50
CA ASP A 152 18.27 10.60 16.65
C ASP A 152 17.76 10.86 15.22
N SER A 153 18.17 11.97 14.63
CA SER A 153 17.92 12.24 13.22
C SER A 153 18.81 11.36 12.34
N VAL A 154 18.23 10.73 11.33
CA VAL A 154 18.95 10.01 10.26
C VAL A 154 18.61 10.60 8.89
N ASN A 155 19.35 10.24 7.85
CA ASN A 155 19.23 10.81 6.51
C ASN A 155 18.86 9.81 5.42
N ASP A 156 18.63 8.55 5.78
CA ASP A 156 18.35 7.45 4.88
C ASP A 156 17.23 6.55 5.42
N PHE A 157 16.59 5.81 4.53
CA PHE A 157 15.65 4.74 4.84
C PHE A 157 15.53 3.79 3.65
N THR A 158 15.12 2.55 3.93
CA THR A 158 14.96 1.49 2.94
C THR A 158 13.84 1.82 1.95
N ARG A 159 14.09 1.59 0.66
CA ARG A 159 13.10 1.80 -0.41
C ARG A 159 12.83 0.50 -1.16
N LEU A 160 11.57 0.10 -1.25
CA LEU A 160 11.16 -1.01 -2.09
C LEU A 160 11.34 -0.66 -3.57
N ALA A 161 11.80 -1.64 -4.35
CA ALA A 161 11.85 -1.51 -5.80
C ALA A 161 10.43 -1.62 -6.37
N TRP A 162 9.95 -0.55 -7.02
CA TRP A 162 8.72 -0.62 -7.80
C TRP A 162 9.01 -1.34 -9.14
N PRO A 163 8.23 -2.37 -9.52
CA PRO A 163 8.44 -3.04 -10.80
C PRO A 163 8.33 -2.05 -11.97
N LYS A 164 9.31 -2.08 -12.88
CA LYS A 164 9.30 -1.22 -14.06
C LYS A 164 8.30 -1.74 -15.09
N VAL A 165 7.56 -0.82 -15.69
CA VAL A 165 6.84 -1.07 -16.94
C VAL A 165 7.83 -0.86 -18.07
N THR A 166 7.84 -1.76 -19.05
CA THR A 166 8.75 -1.71 -20.19
C THR A 166 7.98 -1.71 -21.49
N GLU A 167 8.50 -1.03 -22.50
CA GLU A 167 7.93 -1.02 -23.84
C GLU A 167 8.93 -1.62 -24.83
N ALA A 168 8.50 -2.64 -25.57
CA ALA A 168 9.32 -3.27 -26.60
C ALA A 168 8.41 -3.82 -27.71
N ALA A 169 8.83 -3.62 -28.97
CA ALA A 169 8.14 -4.13 -30.17
C ALA A 169 6.63 -3.80 -30.21
N GLY A 170 6.25 -2.58 -29.79
CA GLY A 170 4.84 -2.13 -29.78
C GLY A 170 3.97 -2.76 -28.68
N ALA A 171 4.59 -3.40 -27.68
CA ALA A 171 3.93 -3.98 -26.53
C ALA A 171 4.43 -3.33 -25.24
N LEU A 172 3.50 -2.90 -24.39
CA LEU A 172 3.77 -2.49 -23.03
C LEU A 172 3.69 -3.73 -22.12
N THR A 173 4.72 -3.97 -21.31
CA THR A 173 4.78 -5.09 -20.37
C THR A 173 4.92 -4.58 -18.95
N GLY A 174 3.94 -4.93 -18.12
CA GLY A 174 3.93 -4.73 -16.68
C GLY A 174 3.72 -6.05 -15.94
N LYS A 175 3.28 -5.95 -14.68
CA LYS A 175 3.01 -7.09 -13.81
C LYS A 175 1.78 -6.84 -12.95
N VAL A 176 1.11 -7.92 -12.56
CA VAL A 176 0.15 -7.90 -11.43
C VAL A 176 0.94 -7.59 -10.15
N VAL A 177 0.54 -6.55 -9.42
CA VAL A 177 1.23 -6.08 -8.20
C VAL A 177 0.35 -6.11 -6.96
N TYR A 178 -0.96 -6.24 -7.14
CA TYR A 178 -1.91 -6.37 -6.04
C TYR A 178 -3.14 -7.15 -6.50
N ILE A 179 -3.71 -7.95 -5.62
CA ILE A 179 -4.99 -8.63 -5.83
C ILE A 179 -5.91 -8.21 -4.69
N ASP A 180 -7.03 -7.57 -5.04
CA ASP A 180 -7.96 -7.08 -4.03
C ASP A 180 -8.86 -8.18 -3.46
N GLY A 181 -9.68 -7.84 -2.47
CA GLY A 181 -10.60 -8.77 -1.83
C GLY A 181 -11.71 -9.33 -2.74
N PHE A 182 -11.94 -8.73 -3.91
CA PHE A 182 -12.87 -9.25 -4.92
C PHE A 182 -12.18 -10.20 -5.91
N GLY A 183 -10.85 -10.29 -5.87
CA GLY A 183 -10.03 -11.05 -6.80
C GLY A 183 -9.74 -10.29 -8.10
N ASN A 184 -9.81 -8.95 -8.09
CA ASN A 184 -9.37 -8.13 -9.22
C ASN A 184 -7.84 -8.07 -9.25
N LEU A 185 -7.27 -8.13 -10.44
CA LEU A 185 -5.82 -8.13 -10.68
C LEU A 185 -5.37 -6.70 -10.99
N ILE A 186 -4.78 -6.03 -10.01
CA ILE A 186 -4.27 -4.66 -10.16
C ILE A 186 -2.81 -4.74 -10.63
N THR A 187 -2.50 -3.99 -11.69
CA THR A 187 -1.17 -4.02 -12.33
C THR A 187 -0.36 -2.78 -12.01
N ASN A 188 0.95 -2.79 -12.30
CA ASN A 188 1.79 -1.59 -12.20
C ASN A 188 1.68 -0.65 -13.42
N ILE A 189 0.84 -0.98 -14.41
CA ILE A 189 0.64 -0.18 -15.61
C ILE A 189 -0.29 0.99 -15.26
N ARG A 190 0.20 2.21 -15.40
CA ARG A 190 -0.56 3.42 -15.10
C ARG A 190 -1.36 3.85 -16.31
N GLU A 191 -2.46 4.56 -16.09
CA GLU A 191 -3.28 5.13 -17.17
C GLU A 191 -2.45 5.95 -18.17
N ARG A 192 -1.50 6.76 -17.67
CA ARG A 192 -0.60 7.55 -18.53
C ARG A 192 0.30 6.70 -19.43
N ASP A 193 0.64 5.49 -19.01
CA ASP A 193 1.47 4.57 -19.81
C ASP A 193 0.67 4.04 -21.02
N LEU A 194 -0.66 4.15 -20.98
CA LEU A 194 -1.58 3.75 -22.04
C LEU A 194 -1.97 4.90 -22.98
N SER A 195 -1.53 6.13 -22.70
CA SER A 195 -1.85 7.30 -23.52
C SER A 195 -1.51 7.19 -25.02
N PRO A 196 -0.50 6.41 -25.47
CA PRO A 196 -0.23 6.22 -26.90
C PRO A 196 -1.21 5.27 -27.62
N PHE A 197 -2.08 4.57 -26.89
CA PHE A 197 -2.95 3.52 -27.42
C PHE A 197 -4.41 3.98 -27.48
N ASP A 198 -5.18 3.42 -28.42
CA ASP A 198 -6.65 3.56 -28.39
C ASP A 198 -7.22 2.58 -27.36
N PRO A 199 -7.87 3.03 -26.27
CA PRO A 199 -8.36 2.16 -25.21
C PRO A 199 -9.30 1.05 -25.67
N GLN A 200 -10.05 1.25 -26.77
CA GLN A 200 -10.96 0.22 -27.30
C GLN A 200 -10.25 -0.77 -28.22
N GLY A 201 -9.16 -0.35 -28.85
CA GLY A 201 -8.29 -1.18 -29.69
C GLY A 201 -7.17 -1.88 -28.91
N LEU A 202 -7.33 -2.12 -27.61
CA LEU A 202 -6.32 -2.81 -26.80
C LEU A 202 -6.58 -4.32 -26.71
N ALA A 203 -5.50 -5.10 -26.79
CA ALA A 203 -5.46 -6.49 -26.32
C ALA A 203 -4.54 -6.55 -25.10
N ILE A 204 -5.10 -7.00 -23.97
CA ILE A 204 -4.43 -7.09 -22.69
C ILE A 204 -4.38 -8.56 -22.29
N SER A 205 -3.18 -9.11 -22.09
CA SER A 205 -2.97 -10.53 -21.83
C SER A 205 -2.33 -10.75 -20.47
N VAL A 206 -2.90 -11.66 -19.68
CA VAL A 206 -2.40 -12.10 -18.35
C VAL A 206 -2.67 -13.60 -18.20
N ALA A 207 -1.67 -14.37 -17.75
CA ALA A 207 -1.80 -15.81 -17.51
C ALA A 207 -2.47 -16.62 -18.66
N GLY A 208 -2.22 -16.22 -19.91
CA GLY A 208 -2.80 -16.86 -21.11
C GLY A 208 -4.23 -16.43 -21.47
N VAL A 209 -4.87 -15.61 -20.64
CA VAL A 209 -6.18 -14.99 -20.95
C VAL A 209 -5.94 -13.62 -21.59
N THR A 210 -6.68 -13.35 -22.67
CA THR A 210 -6.67 -12.04 -23.35
C THR A 210 -8.02 -11.36 -23.19
N VAL A 211 -8.00 -10.14 -22.67
CA VAL A 211 -9.16 -9.23 -22.61
C VAL A 211 -9.00 -8.14 -23.66
N ARG A 212 -10.11 -7.68 -24.24
CA ARG A 212 -10.13 -6.64 -25.27
C ARG A 212 -10.78 -5.37 -24.76
N GLY A 213 -10.15 -4.25 -25.06
CA GLY A 213 -10.59 -2.93 -24.66
C GLY A 213 -10.51 -2.66 -23.16
N ILE A 214 -10.86 -1.43 -22.79
CA ILE A 214 -11.00 -0.98 -21.40
C ILE A 214 -12.45 -0.53 -21.18
N ALA A 215 -13.10 -1.13 -20.18
CA ALA A 215 -14.44 -0.81 -19.75
C ALA A 215 -14.50 0.53 -19.00
N SER A 216 -15.65 1.21 -19.05
CA SER A 216 -15.87 2.45 -18.31
C SER A 216 -16.29 2.23 -16.86
N HIS A 217 -16.88 1.07 -16.57
CA HIS A 217 -17.33 0.66 -15.24
C HIS A 217 -17.47 -0.87 -15.17
N TYR A 218 -17.53 -1.43 -13.95
CA TYR A 218 -17.58 -2.87 -13.74
C TYR A 218 -18.71 -3.57 -14.52
N ARG A 219 -19.93 -3.02 -14.52
CA ARG A 219 -21.08 -3.64 -15.20
C ARG A 219 -20.95 -3.71 -16.73
N SER A 220 -20.12 -2.86 -17.34
CA SER A 220 -19.84 -2.96 -18.79
C SER A 220 -18.87 -4.09 -19.15
N GLY A 221 -18.15 -4.67 -18.19
CA GLY A 221 -17.42 -5.91 -18.38
C GLY A 221 -18.38 -7.09 -18.24
N GLY A 222 -18.42 -7.97 -19.22
CA GLY A 222 -19.38 -9.09 -19.26
C GLY A 222 -19.42 -9.88 -17.95
N GLU A 223 -20.61 -10.37 -17.58
CA GLU A 223 -20.81 -11.11 -16.33
C GLU A 223 -19.95 -12.39 -16.32
N ARG A 224 -19.14 -12.58 -15.27
CA ARG A 224 -18.23 -13.73 -15.08
C ARG A 224 -17.21 -13.95 -16.21
N VAL A 225 -16.79 -12.88 -16.88
CA VAL A 225 -15.67 -12.88 -17.83
C VAL A 225 -14.59 -11.92 -17.35
N CYS A 226 -13.30 -12.18 -17.61
CA CYS A 226 -12.24 -11.21 -17.34
C CYS A 226 -12.41 -10.00 -18.29
N THR A 227 -12.39 -8.78 -17.75
CA THR A 227 -12.42 -7.49 -18.49
C THR A 227 -11.39 -6.54 -17.86
N ALA A 228 -10.94 -5.51 -18.58
CA ALA A 228 -10.04 -4.50 -18.03
C ALA A 228 -10.75 -3.17 -17.72
N ILE A 229 -10.26 -2.45 -16.71
CA ILE A 229 -10.67 -1.08 -16.34
C ILE A 229 -9.46 -0.28 -15.86
N ILE A 230 -9.54 1.05 -15.91
CA ILE A 230 -8.65 1.91 -15.11
C ILE A 230 -9.32 2.16 -13.76
N ASN A 231 -8.72 1.66 -12.68
CA ASN A 231 -9.30 1.77 -11.36
C ASN A 231 -9.06 3.15 -10.72
N SER A 232 -9.59 3.35 -9.51
CA SER A 232 -9.47 4.63 -8.78
C SER A 232 -8.04 4.99 -8.35
N TRP A 233 -7.08 4.06 -8.49
CA TRP A 233 -5.67 4.30 -8.27
C TRP A 233 -4.93 4.76 -9.54
N GLY A 234 -5.65 4.89 -10.66
CA GLY A 234 -5.10 5.23 -11.97
C GLY A 234 -4.26 4.08 -12.55
N LEU A 235 -4.55 2.84 -12.15
CA LEU A 235 -3.86 1.64 -12.59
C LEU A 235 -4.78 0.78 -13.47
N LEU A 236 -4.17 0.11 -14.45
CA LEU A 236 -4.86 -0.93 -15.21
C LEU A 236 -5.16 -2.10 -14.29
N GLU A 237 -6.43 -2.50 -14.27
CA GLU A 237 -6.97 -3.58 -13.45
C GLU A 237 -7.72 -4.56 -14.35
N ILE A 238 -7.46 -5.86 -14.19
CA ILE A 238 -8.29 -6.92 -14.79
C ILE A 238 -9.28 -7.42 -13.74
N PHE A 239 -10.56 -7.29 -14.01
CA PHE A 239 -11.66 -7.63 -13.10
C PHE A 239 -12.64 -8.61 -13.74
N SER A 240 -13.58 -9.14 -12.95
CA SER A 240 -14.73 -9.87 -13.48
C SER A 240 -16.03 -9.47 -12.79
N PHE A 241 -16.99 -8.94 -13.55
CA PHE A 241 -18.26 -8.48 -12.98
C PHE A 241 -19.04 -9.67 -12.38
N LYS A 242 -19.31 -9.61 -11.07
CA LYS A 242 -19.88 -10.71 -10.26
C LYS A 242 -19.09 -12.03 -10.37
N GLY A 243 -17.81 -11.94 -10.69
CA GLY A 243 -16.88 -13.06 -10.73
C GLY A 243 -15.65 -12.76 -9.87
N ASN A 244 -14.60 -13.54 -10.08
CA ASN A 244 -13.29 -13.35 -9.46
C ASN A 244 -12.25 -13.51 -10.58
N ALA A 245 -11.58 -12.42 -10.96
CA ALA A 245 -10.66 -12.43 -12.10
C ALA A 245 -9.43 -13.29 -11.81
N GLN A 246 -8.91 -13.28 -10.59
CA GLN A 246 -7.81 -14.13 -10.17
C GLN A 246 -8.09 -15.62 -10.45
N LEU A 247 -9.26 -16.12 -10.06
CA LEU A 247 -9.64 -17.51 -10.29
C LEU A 247 -9.90 -17.82 -11.76
N LEU A 248 -10.57 -16.91 -12.49
CA LEU A 248 -10.91 -17.12 -13.91
C LEU A 248 -9.68 -17.08 -14.81
N CYS A 249 -8.78 -16.12 -14.54
CA CYS A 249 -7.56 -15.94 -15.30
C CYS A 249 -6.42 -16.85 -14.78
N GLY A 250 -6.55 -17.44 -13.58
CA GLY A 250 -5.51 -18.30 -12.97
C GLY A 250 -4.23 -17.54 -12.60
N ALA A 251 -4.34 -16.22 -12.38
CA ALA A 251 -3.19 -15.34 -12.25
C ALA A 251 -2.74 -15.15 -10.79
N GLN A 252 -1.48 -14.78 -10.62
CA GLN A 252 -0.83 -14.54 -9.34
C GLN A 252 -0.11 -13.18 -9.32
N ILE A 253 0.25 -12.72 -8.11
CA ILE A 253 1.13 -11.56 -7.95
C ILE A 253 2.45 -11.84 -8.69
N GLY A 254 2.91 -10.87 -9.46
CA GLY A 254 4.14 -10.96 -10.24
C GLY A 254 3.98 -11.47 -11.67
N ASP A 255 2.81 -12.03 -12.02
CA ASP A 255 2.52 -12.45 -13.39
C ASP A 255 2.64 -11.28 -14.37
N ALA A 256 3.23 -11.55 -15.53
CA ALA A 256 3.41 -10.56 -16.57
C ALA A 256 2.06 -10.18 -17.20
N VAL A 257 1.88 -8.88 -17.44
CA VAL A 257 0.74 -8.33 -18.17
C VAL A 257 1.25 -7.62 -19.41
N SER A 258 0.83 -8.09 -20.59
CA SER A 258 1.18 -7.48 -21.87
C SER A 258 -0.01 -6.68 -22.39
N VAL A 259 0.22 -5.47 -22.85
CA VAL A 259 -0.77 -4.60 -23.51
C VAL A 259 -0.28 -4.27 -24.91
N ARG A 260 -1.13 -4.44 -25.92
CA ARG A 260 -0.81 -4.18 -27.33
C ARG A 260 -1.98 -3.51 -28.02
N GLN A 261 -1.69 -2.67 -29.01
CA GLN A 261 -2.69 -2.20 -29.96
C GLN A 261 -3.10 -3.38 -30.87
N THR A 262 -4.40 -3.65 -30.96
CA THR A 262 -4.95 -4.51 -32.01
C THR A 262 -4.91 -3.73 -33.32
N GLY A 263 -4.40 -4.34 -34.39
CA GLY A 263 -4.45 -3.72 -35.72
C GLY A 263 -5.88 -3.36 -36.11
N THR A 264 -6.05 -2.27 -36.85
CA THR A 264 -7.32 -1.85 -37.45
C THR A 264 -7.82 -2.96 -38.38
N GLY A 265 -8.63 -3.89 -37.88
CA GLY A 265 -9.12 -5.03 -38.68
C GLY A 265 -9.63 -6.23 -37.88
N GLU A 266 -9.27 -6.40 -36.61
CA GLU A 266 -9.84 -7.46 -35.76
C GLU A 266 -11.03 -6.96 -34.94
N GLN A 267 -12.07 -6.50 -35.62
CA GLN A 267 -13.42 -6.58 -35.06
C GLN A 267 -13.99 -7.93 -35.49
N ALA A 268 -14.02 -8.89 -34.57
CA ALA A 268 -14.70 -10.17 -34.77
C ALA A 268 -16.20 -10.01 -34.40
N PRO A 269 -17.09 -10.84 -34.99
CA PRO A 269 -18.51 -10.54 -35.23
C PRO A 269 -19.40 -10.44 -33.99
#